data_AF-A0A4U5X3S1-F1
#
_entry.id   AF-A0A4U5X3S1-F1
#
_cell.length_a   1.000
_cell.length_b   1.000
_cell.length_c   1.000
_cell.angle_alpha   90.00
_cell.angle_beta   90.00
_cell.angle_gamma   90.00
#
_symmetry.space_group_name_H-M   'P 1'
#
loop_
_entity.id
_entity.type
_entity.pdbx_description
1 polymer ?
#
loop_
_entity_poly.entity_id
_entity_poly.type
_entity_poly.pdbx_seq_one_letter_code
_entity_poly.pdbx_strand_id
1 'polypeptide(L)'
;MTAIDDGEAFEQVLAESESRLVVIRASRHRLRVARRAQAGGGVLALLAVSSALLASDRSGSERGIWIVASLLVAAACLASVLVVQATVILRVRRQAAVEERVMLSDVNRLRELFIHIARREEWDRERTHAARQRLSRFPIEGEMCR
;
A
#
# COMPACT_ATOMS: atom_id res chain seq x y z
N MET A 1 -1.56 9.87 -23.21
CA MET A 1 -1.58 8.39 -23.34
C MET A 1 -0.66 8.04 -24.49
N THR A 2 0.33 7.19 -24.26
CA THR A 2 1.19 6.64 -25.32
C THR A 2 0.35 5.72 -26.20
N ALA A 3 0.48 5.89 -27.52
CA ALA A 3 -0.09 4.96 -28.48
C ALA A 3 0.78 3.68 -28.49
N ILE A 4 0.14 2.51 -28.48
CA ILE A 4 0.81 1.21 -28.50
C ILE A 4 0.60 0.66 -29.90
N ASP A 5 1.44 1.11 -30.82
CA ASP A 5 1.26 0.87 -32.26
C ASP A 5 2.21 -0.20 -32.80
N ASP A 6 3.20 -0.62 -32.01
CA ASP A 6 4.20 -1.63 -32.34
C ASP A 6 4.64 -2.43 -31.10
N GLY A 7 5.44 -3.46 -31.35
CA GLY A 7 5.95 -4.38 -30.34
C GLY A 7 7.00 -3.79 -29.41
N GLU A 8 7.72 -2.75 -29.83
CA GLU A 8 8.64 -2.02 -28.94
C GLU A 8 7.88 -1.16 -27.94
N ALA A 9 6.85 -0.43 -28.39
CA ALA A 9 5.95 0.32 -27.52
C ALA A 9 5.20 -0.61 -26.55
N PHE A 10 4.81 -1.81 -27.00
CA PHE A 10 4.25 -2.84 -26.14
C PHE A 10 5.22 -3.23 -25.02
N GLU A 11 6.47 -3.55 -25.35
CA GLU A 11 7.48 -3.95 -24.37
C GLU A 11 7.85 -2.82 -23.41
N GLN A 12 7.91 -1.57 -23.90
CA GLN A 12 8.16 -0.40 -23.09
C GLN A 12 7.05 -0.18 -22.05
N VAL A 13 5.78 -0.24 -22.46
CA VAL A 13 4.64 -0.09 -21.55
C VAL A 13 4.55 -1.28 -20.59
N LEU A 14 4.91 -2.49 -21.02
CA LEU A 14 5.00 -3.67 -20.16
C LEU A 14 6.08 -3.51 -19.09
N ALA A 15 7.27 -3.05 -19.45
CA ALA A 15 8.37 -2.79 -18.52
C ALA A 15 8.04 -1.66 -17.54
N GLU A 16 7.39 -0.59 -18.01
CA GLU A 16 6.91 0.49 -17.15
C GLU A 16 5.88 -0.03 -16.14
N SER A 17 4.94 -0.86 -16.59
CA SER A 17 3.94 -1.50 -15.73
C SER A 17 4.58 -2.43 -14.69
N GLU A 18 5.62 -3.18 -15.07
CA GLU A 18 6.36 -4.04 -14.13
C GLU A 18 7.09 -3.21 -13.06
N SER A 19 7.69 -2.08 -13.44
CA SER A 19 8.34 -1.16 -12.49
C SER A 19 7.34 -0.59 -11.49
N ARG A 20 6.16 -0.19 -11.96
CA ARG A 20 5.05 0.30 -11.12
C ARG A 20 4.56 -0.79 -10.18
N LEU A 21 4.46 -2.04 -10.63
CA LEU A 21 4.06 -3.18 -9.80
C LEU A 21 5.01 -3.39 -8.61
N VAL A 22 6.33 -3.25 -8.80
CA VAL A 22 7.32 -3.37 -7.73
C VAL A 22 7.12 -2.26 -6.68
N VAL A 23 6.92 -1.02 -7.14
CA VAL A 23 6.68 0.14 -6.26
C VAL A 23 5.39 -0.04 -5.44
N ILE A 24 4.30 -0.49 -6.08
CA ILE A 24 3.01 -0.75 -5.41
C ILE A 24 3.13 -1.90 -4.40
N ARG A 25 3.87 -2.97 -4.70
CA ARG A 25 4.09 -4.06 -3.75
C ARG A 25 4.90 -3.60 -2.55
N ALA A 26 5.95 -2.81 -2.76
CA ALA A 26 6.77 -2.24 -1.69
C ALA A 26 5.95 -1.29 -0.80
N SER A 27 5.12 -0.43 -1.38
CA SER A 27 4.26 0.51 -0.64
C SER A 27 3.21 -0.23 0.19
N ARG A 28 2.57 -1.28 -0.36
CA ARG A 28 1.64 -2.16 0.38
C ARG A 28 2.32 -2.89 1.52
N HIS A 29 3.54 -3.40 1.34
CA HIS A 29 4.28 -4.04 2.40
C HIS A 29 4.57 -3.06 3.55
N ARG A 30 5.07 -1.86 3.23
CA ARG A 30 5.31 -0.79 4.21
C ARG A 30 4.03 -0.41 4.96
N LEU A 31 2.89 -0.31 4.27
CA LEU A 31 1.59 -0.04 4.89
C LEU A 31 1.14 -1.16 5.84
N ARG A 32 1.34 -2.44 5.49
CA ARG A 32 1.04 -3.57 6.39
C ARG A 32 1.92 -3.55 7.63
N VAL A 33 3.22 -3.30 7.46
CA VAL A 33 4.17 -3.19 8.58
C VAL A 33 3.81 -2.01 9.47
N ALA A 34 3.53 -0.83 8.90
CA ALA A 34 3.12 0.36 9.65
C ALA A 34 1.83 0.12 10.45
N ARG A 35 0.83 -0.56 9.88
CA ARG A 35 -0.39 -0.93 10.61
C ARG A 35 -0.11 -1.91 11.75
N ARG A 36 0.76 -2.91 11.55
CA ARG A 36 1.16 -3.85 12.62
C ARG A 36 1.93 -3.14 13.73
N ALA A 37 2.83 -2.23 13.38
CA ALA A 37 3.55 -1.40 14.34
C ALA A 37 2.61 -0.48 15.13
N GLN A 38 1.59 0.10 14.47
CA GLN A 38 0.54 0.88 15.14
C GLN A 38 -0.30 0.03 16.09
N ALA A 39 -0.69 -1.19 15.70
CA ALA A 39 -1.41 -2.10 16.58
C ALA A 39 -0.58 -2.46 17.82
N GLY A 40 0.71 -2.73 17.64
CA GLY A 40 1.64 -2.96 18.76
C GLY A 40 1.84 -1.72 19.65
N GLY A 41 1.95 -0.54 19.06
CA GLY A 41 2.08 0.73 19.78
C GLY A 41 0.83 1.10 20.59
N GLY A 42 -0.37 0.81 20.06
CA GLY A 42 -1.63 1.00 20.79
C GLY A 42 -1.73 0.12 22.04
N VAL A 43 -1.25 -1.12 21.97
CA VAL A 43 -1.18 -2.02 23.14
C VAL A 43 -0.20 -1.48 24.19
N LEU A 44 0.95 -0.96 23.78
CA LEU A 44 1.91 -0.34 24.70
C LEU A 44 1.36 0.93 25.37
N ALA A 45 0.63 1.77 24.64
CA ALA A 45 -0.02 2.94 25.21
C ALA A 45 -1.09 2.56 26.26
N LEU A 46 -1.89 1.52 25.97
CA LEU A 46 -2.86 0.98 26.93
C LEU A 46 -2.18 0.39 28.17
N LEU A 47 -1.07 -0.33 28.00
CA LEU A 47 -0.29 -0.86 29.12
C LEU A 47 0.33 0.26 29.96
N ALA A 48 0.84 1.32 29.35
CA ALA A 48 1.36 2.48 30.05
C ALA A 48 0.27 3.16 30.90
N VAL A 49 -0.90 3.41 30.33
CA VAL A 49 -2.06 3.97 31.05
C VAL A 49 -2.52 3.03 32.18
N SER A 50 -2.58 1.73 31.92
CA SER A 50 -2.97 0.72 32.93
C SER A 50 -1.97 0.67 34.08
N SER A 51 -0.67 0.75 33.78
CA SER A 51 0.39 0.77 34.80
C SER A 51 0.39 2.05 35.64
N ALA A 52 0.09 3.19 35.02
CA ALA A 52 -0.06 4.47 35.72
C ALA A 52 -1.30 4.48 36.64
N LEU A 53 -2.41 3.87 36.18
CA LEU A 53 -3.61 3.67 36.99
C LEU A 53 -3.36 2.72 38.17
N LEU A 54 -2.61 1.63 37.97
CA LEU A 54 -2.24 0.69 39.05
C LEU A 54 -1.26 1.30 40.07
N ALA A 55 -0.38 2.20 39.63
CA ALA A 55 0.51 2.95 40.54
C ALA A 55 -0.25 3.98 41.39
N SER A 56 -1.51 4.29 41.04
CA SER A 56 -2.37 5.25 41.72
C SER A 56 -3.06 4.70 42.98
N ASP A 57 -2.40 3.82 43.76
CA ASP A 57 -2.87 3.38 45.09
C ASP A 57 -2.09 3.96 46.28
N ARG A 58 -1.02 4.76 46.08
CA ARG A 58 -0.37 5.58 47.15
C ARG A 58 -0.76 7.07 47.15
N SER A 59 -1.30 7.55 48.27
CA SER A 59 -2.03 8.83 48.45
C SER A 59 -1.15 10.11 48.50
N GLY A 60 -1.61 11.21 47.88
CA GLY A 60 -1.00 12.56 47.96
C GLY A 60 -1.55 13.55 46.92
N SER A 61 -1.60 14.86 47.20
CA SER A 61 -2.22 15.90 46.33
C SER A 61 -1.50 16.12 44.98
N GLU A 62 -0.20 15.84 44.91
CA GLU A 62 0.60 15.83 43.67
C GLU A 62 0.07 14.81 42.64
N ARG A 63 -0.66 13.80 43.10
CA ARG A 63 -1.24 12.72 42.28
C ARG A 63 -2.28 13.21 41.28
N GLY A 64 -3.06 14.24 41.60
CA GLY A 64 -4.06 14.79 40.68
C GLY A 64 -3.42 15.38 39.42
N ILE A 65 -2.25 16.01 39.59
CA ILE A 65 -1.47 16.59 38.50
C ILE A 65 -0.88 15.49 37.63
N TRP A 66 -0.35 14.42 38.22
CA TRP A 66 0.19 13.26 37.48
C TRP A 66 -0.88 12.51 36.67
N ILE A 67 -2.10 12.37 37.21
CA ILE A 67 -3.22 11.75 36.49
C ILE A 67 -3.60 12.61 35.27
N VAL A 68 -3.78 13.91 35.45
CA VAL A 68 -4.12 14.83 34.35
C VAL A 68 -2.99 14.88 33.30
N ALA A 69 -1.73 14.93 33.71
CA ALA A 69 -0.59 14.89 32.82
C ALA A 69 -0.53 13.59 32.02
N SER A 70 -0.72 12.43 32.66
CA SER A 70 -0.73 11.14 31.97
C SER A 70 -1.91 11.02 30.98
N LEU A 71 -3.07 11.55 31.34
CA LEU A 71 -4.24 11.57 30.46
C LEU A 71 -4.01 12.47 29.24
N LEU A 72 -3.40 13.64 29.44
CA LEU A 72 -3.03 14.55 28.35
C LEU A 72 -1.98 13.94 27.42
N VAL A 73 -0.97 13.28 27.97
CA VAL A 73 0.05 12.57 27.18
C VAL A 73 -0.58 11.41 26.40
N ALA A 74 -1.49 10.65 27.03
CA ALA A 74 -2.22 9.58 26.36
C ALA A 74 -3.11 10.13 25.23
N ALA A 75 -3.85 11.22 25.48
CA ALA A 75 -4.69 11.87 24.48
C ALA A 75 -3.86 12.45 23.32
N ALA A 76 -2.71 13.06 23.60
CA ALA A 76 -1.79 13.58 22.59
C ALA A 76 -1.15 12.46 21.74
N CYS A 77 -0.76 11.35 22.36
CA CYS A 77 -0.31 10.15 21.66
C CYS A 77 -1.41 9.61 20.74
N LEU A 78 -2.64 9.49 21.23
CA LEU A 78 -3.76 8.97 20.45
C LEU A 78 -4.12 9.92 19.29
N ALA A 79 -4.14 11.23 19.54
CA ALA A 79 -4.36 12.25 18.51
C ALA A 79 -3.26 12.24 17.44
N SER A 80 -1.98 12.14 17.81
CA SER A 80 -0.87 12.08 16.85
C SER A 80 -0.94 10.82 15.98
N VAL A 81 -1.29 9.66 16.56
CA VAL A 81 -1.50 8.41 15.81
C VAL A 81 -2.65 8.55 14.81
N LEU A 82 -3.78 9.12 15.23
CA LEU A 82 -4.93 9.36 14.36
C LEU A 82 -4.60 10.34 13.24
N VAL A 83 -3.86 11.41 13.51
CA VAL A 83 -3.42 12.39 12.50
C VAL A 83 -2.49 11.74 11.48
N VAL A 84 -1.50 10.96 11.91
CA VAL A 84 -0.59 10.23 10.99
C VAL A 84 -1.38 9.23 10.15
N GLN A 85 -2.34 8.53 10.75
CA GLN A 85 -3.20 7.58 10.04
C GLN A 85 -4.09 8.28 9.01
N ALA A 86 -4.69 9.41 9.36
CA ALA A 86 -5.58 10.14 8.47
C ALA A 86 -4.83 10.84 7.33
N THR A 87 -3.67 11.44 7.61
CA THR A 87 -2.96 12.29 6.64
C THR A 87 -2.00 11.50 5.76
N VAL A 88 -1.28 10.52 6.32
CA VAL A 88 -0.24 9.77 5.59
C VAL A 88 -0.82 8.46 5.06
N ILE A 89 -1.42 7.65 5.93
CA ILE A 89 -1.83 6.28 5.56
C ILE A 89 -3.00 6.31 4.56
N LEU A 90 -4.03 7.13 4.78
CA LEU A 90 -5.15 7.23 3.83
C LEU A 90 -4.72 7.83 2.49
N ARG A 91 -3.84 8.84 2.49
CA ARG A 91 -3.38 9.49 1.26
C ARG A 91 -2.53 8.53 0.42
N VAL A 92 -1.56 7.85 1.05
CA VAL A 92 -0.73 6.84 0.38
C VAL A 92 -1.61 5.68 -0.12
N ARG A 93 -2.62 5.26 0.65
CA ARG A 93 -3.55 4.21 0.21
C ARG A 93 -4.39 4.65 -0.98
N ARG A 94 -4.89 5.89 -1.00
CA ARG A 94 -5.65 6.43 -2.13
C ARG A 94 -4.78 6.55 -3.38
N GLN A 95 -3.57 7.10 -3.25
CA GLN A 95 -2.63 7.21 -4.37
C GLN A 95 -2.26 5.83 -4.93
N ALA A 96 -1.90 4.88 -4.05
CA ALA A 96 -1.59 3.51 -4.48
C ALA A 96 -2.78 2.84 -5.19
N ALA A 97 -4.02 3.07 -4.74
CA ALA A 97 -5.21 2.52 -5.39
C ALA A 97 -5.48 3.15 -6.76
N VAL A 98 -5.17 4.44 -6.94
CA VAL A 98 -5.28 5.12 -8.25
C VAL A 98 -4.20 4.60 -9.20
N GLU A 99 -2.94 4.55 -8.75
CA GLU A 99 -1.83 4.00 -9.54
C GLU A 99 -2.05 2.55 -9.95
N GLU A 100 -2.61 1.74 -9.04
CA GLU A 100 -2.99 0.36 -9.30
C GLU A 100 -4.08 0.24 -10.36
N ARG A 101 -5.12 1.09 -10.31
CA ARG A 101 -6.17 1.10 -11.33
C ARG A 101 -5.63 1.48 -12.71
N VAL A 102 -4.75 2.47 -12.75
CA VAL A 102 -4.09 2.89 -14.01
C VAL A 102 -3.24 1.74 -14.55
N MET A 103 -2.40 1.12 -13.72
CA MET A 103 -1.58 -0.03 -14.11
C MET A 103 -2.43 -1.20 -14.60
N LEU A 104 -3.54 -1.53 -13.93
CA LEU A 104 -4.45 -2.59 -14.36
C LEU A 104 -5.10 -2.28 -15.70
N SER A 105 -5.51 -1.04 -15.92
CA SER A 105 -6.06 -0.59 -17.20
C SER A 105 -5.03 -0.70 -18.33
N ASP A 106 -3.79 -0.28 -18.08
CA ASP A 106 -2.67 -0.38 -19.05
C ASP A 106 -2.38 -1.86 -19.39
N VAL A 107 -2.32 -2.74 -18.38
CA VAL A 107 -2.09 -4.18 -18.57
C VAL A 107 -3.26 -4.85 -19.29
N ASN A 108 -4.50 -4.47 -19.00
CA ASN A 108 -5.66 -5.03 -19.69
C ASN A 108 -5.63 -4.63 -21.17
N ARG A 109 -5.30 -3.37 -21.48
CA ARG A 109 -5.10 -2.92 -22.86
C ARG A 109 -3.97 -3.67 -23.56
N LEU A 110 -2.86 -3.94 -22.86
CA LEU A 110 -1.78 -4.79 -23.38
C LEU A 110 -2.28 -6.21 -23.69
N ARG A 111 -3.10 -6.81 -22.81
CA ARG A 111 -3.67 -8.16 -23.06
C ARG A 111 -4.57 -8.20 -24.29
N GLU A 112 -5.37 -7.16 -24.51
CA GLU A 112 -6.21 -7.03 -25.70
C GLU A 112 -5.38 -6.87 -26.98
N LEU A 113 -4.34 -6.02 -26.94
CA LEU A 113 -3.48 -5.76 -28.10
C LEU A 113 -2.46 -6.86 -28.38
N PHE A 114 -2.10 -7.66 -27.37
CA PHE A 114 -1.06 -8.69 -27.46
C PHE A 114 -1.25 -9.62 -28.66
N ILE A 115 -2.46 -10.16 -28.85
CA ILE A 115 -2.73 -11.09 -29.96
C ILE A 115 -2.60 -10.38 -31.31
N HIS A 116 -3.01 -9.11 -31.37
CA HIS A 116 -2.98 -8.33 -32.61
C HIS A 116 -1.55 -7.97 -33.01
N ILE A 117 -0.76 -7.49 -32.06
CA ILE A 117 0.66 -7.14 -32.28
C ILE A 117 1.49 -8.39 -32.58
N ALA A 118 1.32 -9.47 -31.80
CA ALA A 118 2.06 -10.71 -32.01
C ALA A 118 1.80 -11.32 -33.41
N ARG A 119 0.57 -11.20 -33.93
CA ARG A 119 0.25 -11.62 -35.30
C ARG A 119 0.80 -10.67 -36.35
N ARG A 120 0.70 -9.36 -36.14
CA ARG A 120 1.15 -8.34 -37.11
C ARG A 120 2.67 -8.34 -37.31
N GLU A 121 3.41 -8.59 -36.24
CA GLU A 121 4.88 -8.60 -36.24
C GLU A 121 5.47 -10.01 -36.32
N GLU A 122 4.64 -11.03 -36.58
CA GLU A 122 5.07 -12.42 -36.72
C GLU A 122 5.98 -12.89 -35.58
N TRP A 123 5.59 -12.58 -34.33
CA TRP A 123 6.38 -12.95 -33.16
C TRP A 123 6.60 -14.46 -33.11
N ASP A 124 7.85 -14.84 -32.82
CA ASP A 124 8.17 -16.24 -32.59
C ASP A 124 7.46 -16.78 -31.33
N ARG A 125 7.48 -18.11 -31.18
CA ARG A 125 6.86 -18.77 -30.03
C ARG A 125 7.53 -18.38 -28.72
N GLU A 126 8.83 -18.16 -28.70
CA GLU A 126 9.58 -17.84 -27.48
C GLU A 126 9.20 -16.47 -26.91
N ARG A 127 9.19 -15.43 -27.75
CA ARG A 127 8.76 -14.08 -27.44
C ARG A 127 7.30 -14.04 -27.03
N THR A 128 6.43 -14.78 -27.73
CA THR A 128 5.02 -14.92 -27.37
C THR A 128 4.85 -15.55 -25.99
N HIS A 129 5.62 -16.61 -25.67
CA HIS A 129 5.59 -17.25 -24.36
C HIS A 129 6.13 -16.33 -23.26
N ALA A 130 7.24 -15.63 -23.50
CA ALA A 130 7.85 -14.71 -22.54
C ALA A 130 6.90 -13.55 -22.20
N ALA A 131 6.31 -12.89 -23.20
CA ALA A 131 5.33 -11.82 -23.00
C ALA A 131 4.10 -12.32 -22.23
N ARG A 132 3.60 -13.51 -22.56
CA ARG A 132 2.48 -14.14 -21.82
C ARG A 132 2.83 -14.43 -20.36
N GLN A 133 4.05 -14.91 -20.09
CA GLN A 133 4.53 -15.17 -18.73
C GLN A 133 4.71 -13.89 -17.92
N ARG A 134 5.11 -12.78 -18.55
CA ARG A 134 5.20 -11.48 -17.90
C ARG A 134 3.81 -10.91 -17.59
N LEU A 135 2.89 -10.97 -18.55
CA LEU A 135 1.49 -10.55 -18.38
C LEU A 135 0.74 -11.35 -17.29
N SER A 136 1.10 -12.62 -17.06
CA SER A 136 0.48 -13.44 -16.00
C SER A 136 0.95 -13.08 -14.58
N ARG A 137 2.08 -12.36 -14.42
CA ARG A 137 2.52 -11.85 -13.11
C ARG A 137 1.65 -10.72 -12.59
N PHE A 138 0.87 -10.10 -13.47
CA PHE A 138 -0.06 -9.05 -13.11
C PHE A 138 -1.39 -9.66 -12.64
N PRO A 139 -1.91 -9.18 -11.50
CA PRO A 139 -3.22 -9.57 -10.99
C PRO A 139 -4.31 -9.28 -12.02
N ILE A 140 -5.34 -10.13 -12.05
CA ILE A 140 -6.52 -9.91 -12.88
C ILE A 140 -7.45 -8.94 -12.14
N GLU A 141 -8.03 -8.00 -12.87
CA GLU A 141 -9.01 -7.05 -12.37
C GLU A 141 -10.17 -7.83 -11.70
N GLY A 142 -10.28 -7.73 -10.37
CA GLY A 142 -11.26 -8.50 -9.56
C GLY A 142 -10.66 -9.32 -8.42
N GLU A 143 -9.40 -9.78 -8.51
CA GLU A 143 -8.78 -10.58 -7.43
C GLU A 143 -8.31 -9.72 -6.25
N MET A 144 -8.00 -8.44 -6.48
CA MET A 144 -7.45 -7.54 -5.45
C MET A 144 -8.49 -6.84 -4.58
N CYS A 145 -9.79 -7.05 -4.85
CA CYS A 145 -10.89 -6.53 -4.03
C CYS A 145 -11.36 -7.50 -2.94
N ARG A 146 -10.74 -8.68 -2.80
CA ARG A 146 -11.00 -9.62 -1.70
C ARG A 146 -9.99 -9.47 -0.57
#